data_AF-A0A368P7I5-F1
#
_entry.id   AF-A0A368P7I5-F1
#
_cell.length_a   1.000
_cell.length_b   1.000
_cell.length_c   1.000
_cell.angle_alpha   90.00
_cell.angle_beta   90.00
_cell.angle_gamma   90.00
#
_symmetry.space_group_name_H-M   'P 1'
#
loop_
_entity.id
_entity.type
_entity.pdbx_description
1 polymer ?
#
loop_
_entity_poly.entity_id
_entity_poly.type
_entity_poly.pdbx_seq_one_letter_code
_entity_poly.pdbx_strand_id
1 'polypeptide(L)'
;MQSLKPIKLPKDEFWADPFLFPYKGEAYVFFEIYSYKTKLGKISCGRIQNNEIVEVQDILDFDYHLSYPFIFEEDDSIFMIPETSDNNQVEIYKCESFPNKWSLYATAFEGEKIVDTSYYKDENGQRWLFLNKAFGEHSSNLYIYKIDSLKLNKIETHKKNPVIIDTRLAKMQVRFSI
;
A
#
# COMPACT_ATOMS: atom_id res chain seq x y z
N MET A 1 27.53 -10.52 -11.73
CA MET A 1 26.65 -10.05 -10.64
C MET A 1 26.77 -8.54 -10.59
N GLN A 2 25.68 -7.81 -10.84
CA GLN A 2 25.65 -6.36 -10.70
C GLN A 2 25.60 -6.05 -9.20
N SER A 3 26.55 -5.25 -8.70
CA SER A 3 26.57 -4.86 -7.28
C SER A 3 25.38 -3.94 -6.99
N LEU A 4 24.59 -4.26 -5.97
CA LEU A 4 23.57 -3.35 -5.45
C LEU A 4 24.27 -2.07 -4.97
N LYS A 5 23.88 -0.92 -5.53
CA LYS A 5 24.34 0.39 -5.06
C LYS A 5 23.29 0.94 -4.10
N PRO A 6 23.62 1.16 -2.82
CA PRO A 6 22.71 1.82 -1.89
C PRO A 6 22.42 3.24 -2.35
N ILE A 7 21.17 3.66 -2.23
CA ILE A 7 20.77 5.05 -2.45
C ILE A 7 21.25 5.86 -1.24
N LYS A 8 21.82 7.04 -1.48
CA LYS A 8 22.25 7.94 -0.41
C LYS A 8 21.04 8.70 0.13
N LEU A 9 20.60 8.32 1.33
CA LEU A 9 19.46 8.96 2.00
C LEU A 9 19.86 10.28 2.67
N PRO A 10 18.92 11.24 2.80
CA PRO A 10 19.07 12.37 3.73
C PRO A 10 19.30 11.88 5.16
N LYS A 11 20.10 12.61 5.95
CA LYS A 11 20.48 12.17 7.31
C LYS A 11 19.31 12.05 8.30
N ASP A 12 18.24 12.80 8.07
CA ASP A 12 17.10 12.94 8.99
C ASP A 12 15.87 12.15 8.54
N GLU A 13 16.03 11.27 7.55
CA GLU A 13 14.94 10.50 6.95
C GLU A 13 15.30 9.02 6.78
N PHE A 14 14.26 8.19 6.77
CA PHE A 14 14.33 6.78 6.43
C PHE A 14 13.30 6.47 5.37
N TRP A 15 13.67 5.67 4.36
CA TRP A 15 12.79 5.33 3.25
C TRP A 15 12.44 3.83 3.30
N ALA A 16 11.16 3.51 3.16
CA ALA A 16 10.63 2.15 3.33
C ALA A 16 9.52 1.79 2.33
N ASP A 17 9.12 0.52 2.36
CA ASP A 17 7.98 -0.03 1.62
C ASP A 17 7.93 0.37 0.14
N PRO A 18 8.95 0.02 -0.66
CA PRO A 18 8.98 0.38 -2.07
C PRO A 18 7.99 -0.46 -2.89
N PHE A 19 7.08 0.22 -3.60
CA PHE A 19 6.18 -0.35 -4.59
C PHE A 19 6.54 0.14 -5.99
N LEU A 20 6.98 -0.80 -6.85
CA LEU A 20 7.29 -0.52 -8.24
C LEU A 20 6.02 -0.39 -9.07
N PHE A 21 5.97 0.63 -9.92
CA PHE A 21 4.84 0.88 -10.79
C PHE A 21 5.31 1.32 -12.20
N PRO A 22 5.22 0.44 -13.20
CA PRO A 22 5.47 0.81 -14.60
C PRO A 22 4.37 1.74 -15.12
N TYR A 23 4.73 2.86 -15.73
CA TYR A 23 3.76 3.80 -16.31
C TYR A 23 4.32 4.44 -17.58
N LYS A 24 3.59 4.31 -18.69
CA LYS A 24 3.94 4.90 -20.00
C LYS A 24 5.38 4.63 -20.47
N GLY A 25 5.89 3.42 -20.21
CA GLY A 25 7.25 3.01 -20.61
C GLY A 25 8.36 3.42 -19.65
N GLU A 26 8.03 4.16 -18.58
CA GLU A 26 8.95 4.50 -17.50
C GLU A 26 8.64 3.65 -16.25
N ALA A 27 9.60 3.55 -15.34
CA ALA A 27 9.43 2.87 -14.05
C ALA A 27 9.39 3.89 -12.92
N TYR A 28 8.37 3.82 -12.08
CA TYR A 28 8.23 4.62 -10.87
C TYR A 28 8.33 3.73 -9.65
N VAL A 29 8.70 4.33 -8.52
CA VAL A 29 8.64 3.69 -7.20
C VAL A 29 7.91 4.62 -6.25
N PHE A 30 6.89 4.08 -5.59
CA PHE A 30 6.19 4.70 -4.47
C PHE A 30 6.75 4.13 -3.18
N PHE A 31 6.98 4.96 -2.17
CA PHE A 31 7.63 4.54 -0.94
C PHE A 31 7.26 5.48 0.21
N GLU A 32 7.42 4.99 1.44
CA GLU A 32 7.33 5.81 2.64
C GLU A 32 8.62 6.63 2.81
N ILE A 33 8.49 7.91 3.13
CA ILE A 33 9.55 8.71 3.75
C ILE A 33 9.17 8.98 5.21
N TYR A 34 9.88 8.36 6.13
CA TYR A 34 9.78 8.61 7.56
C TYR A 34 10.72 9.73 7.98
N SER A 35 10.17 10.76 8.62
CA SER A 35 10.95 11.87 9.19
C SER A 35 11.26 11.62 10.67
N TYR A 36 12.53 11.58 11.04
CA TYR A 36 12.92 11.43 12.45
C TYR A 36 12.55 12.65 13.31
N LYS A 37 12.30 13.81 12.68
CA LYS A 37 11.92 15.05 13.37
C LYS A 37 10.45 15.05 13.78
N THR A 38 9.57 14.72 12.85
CA THR A 38 8.11 14.71 13.09
C THR A 38 7.62 13.37 13.61
N LYS A 39 8.41 12.29 13.41
CA LYS A 39 8.03 10.90 13.67
C LYS A 39 6.84 10.42 12.83
N LEU A 40 6.61 11.05 11.69
CA LEU A 40 5.55 10.72 10.74
C LEU A 40 6.16 10.23 9.42
N GLY A 41 5.47 9.25 8.84
CA GLY A 41 5.69 8.76 7.49
C GLY A 41 4.77 9.49 6.53
N LYS A 42 5.27 9.78 5.33
CA LYS A 42 4.50 10.31 4.20
C LYS A 42 4.76 9.43 2.99
N ILE A 43 3.85 9.45 2.02
CA ILE A 43 4.04 8.71 0.77
C ILE A 43 4.70 9.62 -0.27
N SER A 44 5.81 9.16 -0.83
CA SER A 44 6.54 9.84 -1.89
C SER A 44 6.69 8.93 -3.11
N CYS A 45 6.98 9.53 -4.25
CA CYS A 45 7.21 8.84 -5.51
C CYS A 45 8.46 9.40 -6.19
N GLY A 46 9.22 8.52 -6.82
CA GLY A 46 10.32 8.91 -7.69
C GLY A 46 10.39 8.03 -8.94
N ARG A 47 11.02 8.56 -9.98
CA ARG A 47 11.25 7.84 -11.23
C ARG A 47 12.55 7.05 -11.13
N ILE A 48 12.58 5.84 -11.65
CA ILE A 48 13.79 5.01 -11.70
C ILE A 48 14.52 5.29 -13.01
N GLN A 49 15.73 5.85 -12.91
CA GLN A 49 16.59 6.13 -14.05
C GLN A 49 18.01 5.65 -13.74
N ASN A 50 18.59 4.82 -14.62
CA ASN A 50 19.94 4.29 -14.45
C ASN A 50 20.20 3.61 -13.08
N ASN A 51 19.19 2.89 -12.55
CA ASN A 51 19.20 2.26 -11.22
C ASN A 51 19.29 3.26 -10.04
N GLU A 52 18.93 4.52 -10.25
CA GLU A 52 18.78 5.54 -9.21
C GLU A 52 17.33 6.04 -9.17
N ILE A 53 16.90 6.54 -8.01
CA ILE A 53 15.61 7.23 -7.87
C ILE A 53 15.85 8.72 -8.08
N VAL A 54 15.20 9.29 -9.08
CA VAL A 54 15.28 10.70 -9.45
C VAL A 54 13.89 11.34 -9.35
N GLU A 55 13.85 12.68 -9.36
CA GLU A 55 12.59 13.44 -9.38
C GLU A 55 11.64 13.05 -8.23
N VAL A 56 12.21 12.87 -7.04
CA VAL A 56 11.45 12.49 -5.84
C VAL A 56 10.52 13.62 -5.42
N GLN A 57 9.27 13.26 -5.15
CA GLN A 57 8.22 14.20 -4.76
C GLN A 57 7.25 13.54 -3.78
N ASP A 58 6.69 14.35 -2.89
CA ASP A 58 5.67 13.90 -1.94
C ASP A 58 4.31 13.82 -2.62
N ILE A 59 3.59 12.72 -2.38
CA ILE A 59 2.32 12.38 -3.02
C ILE A 59 1.17 12.51 -2.03
N LEU A 60 1.34 11.98 -0.82
CA LEU A 60 0.42 12.12 0.30
C LEU A 60 1.22 12.52 1.53
N ASP A 61 0.87 13.66 2.12
CA ASP A 61 1.50 14.23 3.31
C ASP A 61 0.40 14.81 4.21
N PHE A 62 0.05 14.08 5.26
CA PHE A 62 -1.02 14.42 6.20
C PHE A 62 -0.48 14.62 7.61
N ASP A 63 -1.35 15.04 8.53
CA ASP A 63 -1.03 15.24 9.94
C ASP A 63 -1.01 13.94 10.77
N TYR A 64 -1.03 12.78 10.11
CA TYR A 64 -0.92 11.44 10.67
C TYR A 64 0.04 10.57 9.84
N HIS A 65 0.48 9.44 10.40
CA HIS A 65 1.47 8.58 9.77
C HIS A 65 0.88 7.81 8.57
N LEU A 66 1.61 7.82 7.45
CA LEU A 66 1.34 7.03 6.25
C LEU A 66 2.51 6.10 5.95
N SER A 67 2.21 4.85 5.63
CA SER A 67 3.19 3.84 5.19
C SER A 67 2.60 2.93 4.12
N TYR A 68 3.34 1.91 3.68
CA TYR A 68 2.85 0.83 2.81
C TYR A 68 1.97 1.29 1.62
N PRO A 69 2.50 2.05 0.63
CA PRO A 69 1.69 2.62 -0.45
C PRO A 69 1.34 1.60 -1.53
N PHE A 70 0.40 0.68 -1.24
CA PHE A 70 0.00 -0.36 -2.18
C PHE A 70 -0.69 0.25 -3.41
N ILE A 71 0.00 0.27 -4.55
CA ILE A 71 -0.46 0.87 -5.81
C ILE A 71 -0.80 -0.19 -6.86
N PHE A 72 -1.89 0.01 -7.60
CA PHE A 72 -2.38 -0.94 -8.61
C PHE A 72 -3.26 -0.27 -9.67
N GLU A 73 -3.51 -0.98 -10.77
CA GLU A 73 -4.43 -0.56 -11.83
C GLU A 73 -5.74 -1.35 -11.77
N GLU A 74 -6.85 -0.66 -11.96
CA GLU A 74 -8.16 -1.26 -12.24
C GLU A 74 -8.96 -0.38 -13.20
N ASP A 75 -9.53 -0.97 -14.24
CA ASP A 75 -10.43 -0.32 -15.19
C ASP A 75 -9.85 1.00 -15.75
N ASP A 76 -8.60 0.92 -16.25
CA ASP A 76 -7.79 2.03 -16.79
C ASP A 76 -7.53 3.19 -15.81
N SER A 77 -7.81 2.99 -14.53
CA SER A 77 -7.53 3.92 -13.45
C SER A 77 -6.46 3.37 -12.51
N ILE A 78 -5.68 4.27 -11.92
CA ILE A 78 -4.66 3.92 -10.94
C ILE A 78 -5.19 4.22 -9.55
N PHE A 79 -5.02 3.27 -8.64
CA PHE A 79 -5.43 3.38 -7.25
C PHE A 79 -4.27 3.13 -6.31
N MET A 80 -4.37 3.69 -5.11
CA MET A 80 -3.41 3.49 -4.03
C MET A 80 -4.17 3.24 -2.73
N ILE A 81 -3.69 2.28 -1.95
CA ILE A 81 -4.16 1.98 -0.60
C ILE A 81 -2.94 2.15 0.32
N PRO A 82 -2.69 3.35 0.85
CA PRO A 82 -1.69 3.52 1.90
C PRO A 82 -2.17 2.87 3.18
N GLU A 83 -1.24 2.48 4.05
CA GLU A 83 -1.58 2.20 5.43
C GLU A 83 -1.85 3.52 6.18
N THR A 84 -3.05 3.59 6.75
CA THR A 84 -3.60 4.75 7.46
C THR A 84 -4.05 4.35 8.87
N SER A 85 -3.31 3.46 9.51
CA SER A 85 -3.68 2.84 10.80
C SER A 85 -3.84 3.86 11.93
N ASP A 86 -3.08 4.97 11.88
CA ASP A 86 -3.22 6.11 12.79
C ASP A 86 -4.54 6.88 12.58
N ASN A 87 -5.13 6.82 11.39
CA ASN A 87 -6.46 7.38 11.09
C ASN A 87 -7.62 6.38 11.32
N ASN A 88 -7.33 5.17 11.80
CA ASN A 88 -8.29 4.12 12.16
C ASN A 88 -9.33 3.78 11.08
N GLN A 89 -8.91 3.75 9.81
CA GLN A 89 -9.74 3.29 8.69
C GLN A 89 -8.85 2.87 7.52
N VAL A 90 -9.41 2.12 6.57
CA VAL A 90 -8.79 1.88 5.26
C VAL A 90 -9.23 2.97 4.30
N GLU A 91 -8.27 3.52 3.56
CA GLU A 91 -8.50 4.55 2.56
C GLU A 91 -8.04 4.09 1.18
N ILE A 92 -8.89 4.26 0.17
CA ILE A 92 -8.53 4.04 -1.23
C ILE A 92 -8.44 5.42 -1.89
N TYR A 93 -7.29 5.71 -2.48
CA TYR A 93 -7.06 6.90 -3.28
C TYR A 93 -7.12 6.55 -4.76
N LYS A 94 -7.73 7.44 -5.56
CA LYS A 94 -7.71 7.37 -7.02
C LYS A 94 -6.74 8.41 -7.56
N CYS A 95 -5.93 8.02 -8.54
CA CYS A 95 -5.04 8.93 -9.24
C CYS A 95 -5.85 9.79 -10.23
N GLU A 96 -5.81 11.11 -10.05
CA GLU A 96 -6.41 12.09 -10.96
C GLU A 96 -5.43 12.52 -12.05
N SER A 97 -4.14 12.61 -11.70
CA SER A 97 -3.05 12.95 -12.62
C SER A 97 -1.77 12.34 -12.11
N PHE A 98 -1.32 11.29 -12.77
CA PHE A 98 -0.13 10.55 -12.37
C PHE A 98 1.16 11.38 -12.54
N PRO A 99 2.14 11.29 -11.61
CA PRO A 99 2.07 10.63 -10.30
C PRO A 99 1.54 11.54 -9.17
N ASN A 100 1.19 12.80 -9.45
CA ASN A 100 1.15 13.89 -8.46
C ASN A 100 -0.19 14.06 -7.75
N LYS A 101 -1.31 13.82 -8.44
CA LYS A 101 -2.63 14.22 -7.95
C LYS A 101 -3.48 13.00 -7.63
N TRP A 102 -3.91 12.92 -6.38
CA TRP A 102 -4.73 11.83 -5.85
C TRP A 102 -5.94 12.40 -5.12
N SER A 103 -7.06 11.69 -5.18
CA SER A 103 -8.29 12.03 -4.47
C SER A 103 -8.73 10.84 -3.63
N LEU A 104 -9.25 11.10 -2.42
CA LEU A 104 -9.88 10.06 -1.62
C LEU A 104 -11.09 9.51 -2.36
N TYR A 105 -11.07 8.23 -2.67
CA TYR A 105 -12.06 7.56 -3.50
C TYR A 105 -13.09 6.78 -2.70
N ALA A 106 -12.66 6.09 -1.65
CA ALA A 106 -13.50 5.32 -0.74
C ALA A 106 -12.82 5.11 0.60
N THR A 107 -13.61 4.86 1.64
CA THR A 107 -13.15 4.45 2.98
C THR A 107 -13.88 3.17 3.39
N ALA A 108 -13.30 2.43 4.33
CA ALA A 108 -13.99 1.35 5.02
C ALA A 108 -13.32 1.05 6.37
N PHE A 109 -14.00 0.25 7.19
CA PHE A 109 -13.51 -0.23 8.49
C PHE A 109 -13.25 0.92 9.47
N GLU A 110 -14.14 1.90 9.50
CA GLU A 110 -14.05 3.07 10.35
C GLU A 110 -13.97 2.68 11.84
N GLY A 111 -12.96 3.21 12.53
CA GLY A 111 -12.66 2.91 13.93
C GLY A 111 -11.78 1.67 14.14
N GLU A 112 -11.32 1.00 13.09
CA GLU A 112 -10.45 -0.18 13.18
C GLU A 112 -8.99 0.13 12.83
N LYS A 113 -8.05 -0.47 13.57
CA LYS A 113 -6.62 -0.41 13.24
C LYS A 113 -6.25 -1.50 12.25
N ILE A 114 -6.09 -1.11 10.99
CA ILE A 114 -5.79 -1.99 9.87
C ILE A 114 -4.44 -1.61 9.27
N VAL A 115 -3.63 -2.63 8.99
CA VAL A 115 -2.26 -2.52 8.46
C VAL A 115 -2.09 -3.43 7.23
N ASP A 116 -1.10 -3.14 6.39
CA ASP A 116 -0.70 -3.92 5.20
C ASP A 116 -1.83 -4.23 4.19
N THR A 117 -2.79 -3.31 3.98
CA THR A 117 -3.94 -3.61 3.10
C THR A 117 -3.49 -3.73 1.64
N SER A 118 -3.83 -4.86 1.02
CA SER A 118 -3.48 -5.18 -0.37
C SER A 118 -4.71 -5.63 -1.15
N TYR A 119 -4.79 -5.24 -2.42
CA TYR A 119 -5.90 -5.57 -3.32
C TYR A 119 -5.49 -6.62 -4.36
N TYR A 120 -6.42 -7.49 -4.71
CA TYR A 120 -6.26 -8.46 -5.79
C TYR A 120 -7.58 -8.68 -6.54
N LYS A 121 -7.50 -8.74 -7.87
CA LYS A 121 -8.58 -9.21 -8.74
C LYS A 121 -8.21 -10.56 -9.31
N ASP A 122 -9.05 -11.56 -9.09
CA ASP A 122 -8.82 -12.90 -9.65
C ASP A 122 -9.24 -13.01 -11.12
N GLU A 123 -8.93 -14.16 -11.72
CA GLU A 123 -9.22 -14.46 -13.12
C GLU A 123 -10.72 -14.47 -13.45
N ASN A 124 -11.58 -14.64 -12.43
CA ASN A 124 -13.03 -14.61 -12.56
C ASN A 124 -13.60 -13.19 -12.34
N GLY A 125 -12.73 -12.18 -12.21
CA GLY A 125 -13.09 -10.78 -11.97
C GLY A 125 -13.58 -10.48 -10.56
N GLN A 126 -13.39 -11.40 -9.60
CA GLN A 126 -13.74 -11.14 -8.21
C GLN A 126 -12.63 -10.38 -7.51
N ARG A 127 -13.04 -9.45 -6.67
CA ARG A 127 -12.17 -8.48 -6.01
C ARG A 127 -11.99 -8.86 -4.55
N TRP A 128 -10.75 -8.82 -4.10
CA TRP A 128 -10.35 -9.28 -2.78
C TRP A 128 -9.47 -8.24 -2.10
N LEU A 129 -9.72 -8.01 -0.82
CA LEU A 129 -8.83 -7.28 0.09
C LEU A 129 -8.18 -8.27 1.05
N PHE A 130 -6.88 -8.10 1.22
CA PHE A 130 -6.05 -8.80 2.17
C PHE A 130 -5.54 -7.77 3.16
N LEU A 131 -5.81 -7.94 4.45
CA LEU A 131 -5.44 -6.94 5.45
C LEU A 131 -5.16 -7.58 6.80
N ASN A 132 -4.32 -6.95 7.60
CA ASN A 132 -4.05 -7.35 8.97
C ASN A 132 -4.84 -6.45 9.93
N LYS A 133 -5.55 -7.06 10.89
CA LYS A 133 -6.20 -6.30 11.97
C LYS A 133 -5.37 -6.40 13.23
N ALA A 134 -4.90 -5.26 13.74
CA ALA A 134 -4.16 -5.20 14.98
C ALA A 134 -5.14 -5.20 16.17
N PHE A 135 -5.39 -6.37 16.77
CA PHE A 135 -6.07 -6.45 18.07
C PHE A 135 -5.03 -6.56 19.18
N GLY A 136 -4.83 -5.48 19.94
CA GLY A 136 -3.87 -5.45 21.06
C GLY A 136 -2.40 -5.59 20.63
N GLU A 137 -1.51 -5.89 21.58
CA GLU A 137 -0.05 -5.81 21.36
C GLU A 137 0.52 -6.90 20.41
N HIS A 138 -0.20 -7.98 20.11
CA HIS A 138 0.43 -9.18 19.52
C HIS A 138 -0.42 -10.00 18.52
N SER A 139 -1.44 -9.45 17.86
CA SER A 139 -2.16 -10.20 16.82
C SER A 139 -2.01 -9.58 15.43
N SER A 140 -1.22 -10.23 14.57
CA SER A 140 -1.17 -10.00 13.12
C SER A 140 -1.95 -11.12 12.42
N ASN A 141 -3.26 -11.09 12.57
CA ASN A 141 -4.13 -12.04 11.88
C ASN A 141 -4.46 -11.48 10.49
N LEU A 142 -4.18 -12.26 9.44
CA LEU A 142 -4.62 -11.92 8.10
C LEU A 142 -6.13 -12.16 7.97
N TYR A 143 -6.83 -11.17 7.46
CA TYR A 143 -8.22 -11.25 7.06
C TYR A 143 -8.35 -11.05 5.55
N ILE A 144 -9.26 -11.82 4.95
CA ILE A 144 -9.57 -11.74 3.53
C ILE A 144 -11.02 -11.32 3.37
N TYR A 145 -11.27 -10.28 2.59
CA TYR A 145 -12.62 -9.80 2.30
C TYR A 145 -12.86 -9.80 0.81
N LYS A 146 -14.04 -10.26 0.40
CA LYS A 146 -14.52 -10.06 -0.97
C LYS A 146 -15.24 -8.72 -1.04
N ILE A 147 -14.93 -7.90 -2.04
CA ILE A 147 -15.58 -6.60 -2.25
C ILE A 147 -16.36 -6.60 -3.57
N ASP A 148 -17.44 -5.83 -3.63
CA ASP A 148 -18.20 -5.63 -4.86
C ASP A 148 -17.44 -4.74 -5.85
N SER A 149 -16.83 -3.68 -5.33
CA SER A 149 -16.10 -2.67 -6.08
C SER A 149 -15.12 -1.94 -5.17
N LEU A 150 -14.22 -1.15 -5.75
CA LEU A 150 -13.34 -0.25 -4.99
C LEU A 150 -14.10 0.89 -4.28
N LYS A 151 -15.42 1.02 -4.49
CA LYS A 151 -16.27 1.90 -3.64
C LYS A 151 -16.60 1.27 -2.29
N LEU A 152 -16.28 -0.01 -2.10
CA LEU A 152 -16.44 -0.73 -0.85
C LEU A 152 -17.88 -0.72 -0.31
N ASN A 153 -18.88 -0.62 -1.20
CA ASN A 153 -20.29 -0.58 -0.79
C ASN A 153 -20.71 -1.90 -0.13
N LYS A 154 -20.09 -3.01 -0.53
CA LYS A 154 -20.31 -4.33 0.07
C LYS A 154 -18.99 -5.03 0.32
N ILE A 155 -18.77 -5.39 1.57
CA ILE A 155 -17.58 -6.12 2.02
C ILE A 155 -18.04 -7.42 2.68
N GLU A 156 -17.74 -8.55 2.05
CA GLU A 156 -18.09 -9.89 2.53
C GLU A 156 -16.87 -10.57 3.14
N THR A 157 -16.97 -10.97 4.41
CA THR A 157 -15.90 -11.69 5.09
C THR A 157 -15.70 -13.09 4.50
N HIS A 158 -14.46 -13.49 4.28
CA HIS A 158 -14.16 -14.85 3.88
C HIS A 158 -14.48 -15.83 5.03
N LYS A 159 -15.09 -16.98 4.72
CA LYS A 159 -15.57 -17.96 5.72
C LYS A 159 -14.50 -18.51 6.64
N LYS A 160 -13.22 -18.46 6.23
CA LYS A 160 -12.07 -18.94 7.00
C LYS A 160 -11.32 -17.82 7.74
N ASN A 161 -11.88 -16.62 7.84
CA ASN A 161 -11.27 -15.55 8.61
C ASN A 161 -11.31 -15.82 10.13
N PRO A 162 -10.25 -15.48 10.88
CA PRO A 162 -8.93 -15.06 10.40
C PRO A 162 -8.17 -16.22 9.73
N VAL A 163 -7.55 -15.94 8.59
CA VAL A 163 -6.65 -16.91 7.94
C VAL A 163 -5.32 -16.83 8.67
N ILE A 164 -5.07 -17.76 9.59
CA ILE A 164 -3.78 -17.84 10.27
C ILE A 164 -2.72 -18.21 9.23
N ILE A 165 -1.86 -17.24 8.89
CA ILE A 165 -0.62 -17.50 8.15
C ILE A 165 0.47 -17.68 9.19
N ASP A 166 1.05 -18.88 9.23
CA ASP A 166 2.23 -19.17 10.03
C ASP A 166 3.35 -18.18 9.67
N THR A 167 3.75 -17.34 10.63
CA THR A 167 4.74 -16.28 10.45
C THR A 167 6.12 -16.80 10.02
N ARG A 168 6.37 -18.12 10.11
CA ARG A 168 7.57 -18.78 9.57
C ARG A 168 7.60 -18.87 8.04
N LEU A 169 6.50 -18.58 7.37
CA LEU A 169 6.35 -18.66 5.91
C LEU A 169 6.11 -17.29 5.24
N ALA A 170 5.97 -16.22 6.02
CA ALA A 170 5.44 -14.95 5.52
C ALA A 170 6.53 -13.88 5.31
N LYS A 171 7.07 -13.80 4.08
CA LYS A 171 7.22 -12.51 3.39
C LYS A 171 6.23 -12.55 2.25
N MET A 172 5.40 -11.52 2.12
CA MET A 172 4.30 -11.51 1.17
C MET A 172 4.83 -11.41 -0.28
N GLN A 173 5.24 -12.55 -0.83
CA GLN A 173 5.21 -12.86 -2.26
C GLN A 173 4.24 -14.02 -2.41
N VAL A 174 2.94 -13.73 -2.47
CA VAL A 174 1.96 -14.80 -2.66
C VAL A 174 1.56 -14.86 -4.12
N ARG A 175 2.11 -15.86 -4.81
CA ARG A 175 1.56 -16.37 -6.06
C ARG A 175 0.50 -17.39 -5.67
N PHE A 176 -0.77 -16.98 -5.58
CA PHE A 176 -1.86 -17.93 -5.43
C PHE A 176 -2.10 -18.60 -6.78
N SER A 177 -1.96 -19.93 -6.83
CA SER A 177 -2.61 -20.74 -7.87
C SER A 177 -3.95 -21.14 -7.28
N ILE A 178 -5.04 -20.58 -7.81
CA ILE A 178 -6.41 -21.01 -7.52
C ILE A 178 -6.82 -22.04 -8.57
#